data_AF-A0A453HCY6-F1
#
_entry.id   AF-A0A453HCY6-F1
#
_cell.length_a   1.000
_cell.length_b   1.000
_cell.length_c   1.000
_cell.angle_alpha   90.00
_cell.angle_beta   90.00
_cell.angle_gamma   90.00
#
_symmetry.space_group_name_H-M   'P 1'
#
loop_
_entity.id
_entity.type
_entity.pdbx_description
1 polymer ?
#
loop_
_entity_poly.entity_id
_entity_poly.type
_entity_poly.pdbx_seq_one_letter_code
_entity_poly.pdbx_strand_id
1 'polypeptide(L)'
;MSCFKCPKCGEKSYIFGEGGAQRTAEDMDMKFLGEIPLEIDIRTGSDEGKPIVISSPDSASAQAYLRVAEKVTQRLKELAEERLMGPEISL
;
A
#
# COMPACT_ATOMS: atom_id res chain seq x y z
N MET A 1 2.94 -1.85 11.44
CA MET A 1 3.72 -0.85 10.68
C MET A 1 4.67 -1.57 9.76
N SER A 2 5.13 -0.91 8.69
CA SER A 2 6.13 -1.45 7.75
C SER A 2 7.55 -1.35 8.33
N CYS A 3 8.55 -1.70 7.52
CA CYS A 3 9.96 -1.50 7.81
C CYS A 3 10.40 -0.02 7.74
N PHE A 4 11.43 0.34 8.50
CA PHE A 4 12.21 1.56 8.40
C PHE A 4 13.49 1.29 7.60
N LYS A 5 13.74 2.10 6.57
CA LYS A 5 14.99 2.04 5.81
C LYS A 5 15.99 3.03 6.37
N CYS A 6 17.12 2.52 6.83
CA CYS A 6 18.20 3.35 7.34
C CYS A 6 18.74 4.28 6.24
N PRO A 7 18.75 5.62 6.44
CA PRO A 7 19.26 6.55 5.44
C PRO A 7 20.78 6.48 5.26
N LYS A 8 21.51 5.81 6.17
CA LYS A 8 22.97 5.69 6.12
C LYS A 8 23.45 4.44 5.38
N CYS A 9 22.83 3.29 5.62
CA CYS A 9 23.27 2.00 5.05
C CYS A 9 22.23 1.33 4.13
N GLY A 10 20.99 1.85 4.06
CA GLY A 10 19.92 1.28 3.25
C GLY A 10 19.28 0.01 3.83
N GLU A 11 19.74 -0.46 4.99
CA GLU A 11 19.21 -1.65 5.65
C GLU A 11 17.78 -1.42 6.15
N LYS A 12 16.96 -2.48 6.07
CA LYS A 12 15.58 -2.49 6.55
C LYS A 12 15.54 -2.98 8.00
N SER A 13 14.81 -2.26 8.84
CA SER A 13 14.61 -2.62 10.24
C SER A 13 13.14 -2.52 10.62
N TYR A 14 12.65 -3.42 11.46
CA TYR A 14 11.26 -3.46 11.90
C TYR A 14 11.13 -2.90 13.32
N ILE A 15 11.42 -1.61 13.48
CA ILE A 15 11.47 -0.93 14.79
C ILE A 15 10.13 -0.92 15.55
N PHE A 16 9.03 -1.22 14.87
CA PHE A 16 7.69 -1.34 15.44
C PHE A 16 7.08 -2.74 15.27
N GLY A 17 7.94 -3.77 15.14
CA GLY A 17 7.53 -5.15 14.85
C GLY A 17 7.13 -5.37 13.38
N GLU A 18 6.87 -6.63 13.04
CA GLU A 18 6.62 -7.07 11.66
C GLU A 18 5.26 -7.79 11.52
N GLY A 19 4.59 -7.55 10.40
CA GLY A 19 3.37 -8.26 10.00
C GLY A 19 2.11 -7.96 10.83
N GLY A 20 2.18 -7.05 11.80
CA GLY A 20 1.03 -6.74 12.67
C GLY A 20 -0.21 -6.27 11.90
N ALA A 21 0.00 -5.41 10.89
CA ALA A 21 -1.11 -4.91 10.07
C ALA A 21 -1.72 -6.00 9.17
N GLN A 22 -0.88 -6.92 8.66
CA GLN A 22 -1.37 -8.05 7.86
C GLN A 22 -2.20 -9.00 8.72
N ARG A 23 -1.70 -9.38 9.91
CA ARG A 23 -2.46 -10.23 10.84
C ARG A 23 -3.80 -9.61 11.23
N THR A 24 -3.83 -8.32 11.55
CA THR A 24 -5.10 -7.62 11.85
C THR A 24 -6.05 -7.62 10.66
N ALA A 25 -5.55 -7.46 9.43
CA ALA A 25 -6.39 -7.54 8.25
C ALA A 25 -6.98 -8.95 8.08
N GLU A 26 -6.18 -10.00 8.30
CA GLU A 26 -6.64 -11.40 8.29
C GLU A 26 -7.70 -11.66 9.38
N ASP A 27 -7.46 -11.21 10.62
CA ASP A 27 -8.39 -11.36 11.75
C ASP A 27 -9.75 -10.66 11.50
N MET A 28 -9.75 -9.60 10.69
CA MET A 28 -10.93 -8.82 10.34
C MET A 28 -11.59 -9.23 9.01
N ASP A 29 -11.11 -10.29 8.36
CA ASP A 29 -11.52 -10.71 7.02
C ASP A 29 -11.43 -9.57 5.98
N MET A 30 -10.36 -8.75 6.11
CA MET A 30 -10.07 -7.62 5.24
C MET A 30 -8.91 -7.94 4.28
N LYS A 31 -9.02 -7.44 3.05
CA LYS A 31 -7.92 -7.54 2.07
C LYS A 31 -6.72 -6.71 2.52
N PHE A 32 -5.57 -7.35 2.67
CA PHE A 32 -4.31 -6.65 2.92
C PHE A 32 -3.73 -6.04 1.63
N LEU A 33 -3.60 -4.71 1.59
CA LEU A 33 -3.15 -3.99 0.40
C LEU A 33 -1.62 -3.96 0.26
N GLY A 34 -0.89 -3.97 1.37
CA GLY A 34 0.57 -4.01 1.38
C GLY A 34 1.18 -3.08 2.42
N GLU A 35 2.49 -2.92 2.34
CA GLU A 35 3.27 -2.12 3.27
C GLU A 35 4.07 -1.04 2.53
N ILE A 36 4.12 0.16 3.11
CA ILE A 36 4.93 1.27 2.61
C ILE A 36 6.10 1.49 3.56
N PRO A 37 7.35 1.34 3.13
CA PRO A 37 8.52 1.58 3.98
C PRO A 37 8.55 3.01 4.53
N LEU A 38 9.05 3.16 5.76
CA LEU A 38 9.37 4.47 6.34
C LEU A 38 10.73 4.92 5.79
N GLU A 39 10.70 5.88 4.89
CA GLU A 39 11.90 6.49 4.28
C GLU A 39 11.81 8.01 4.38
N ILE A 40 12.95 8.68 4.62
CA ILE A 40 13.00 10.13 4.80
C ILE A 40 12.55 10.89 3.55
N ASP A 41 12.86 10.34 2.37
CA ASP A 41 12.56 10.93 1.06
C ASP A 41 11.06 11.00 0.77
N ILE A 42 10.26 10.10 1.36
CA ILE A 42 8.80 10.18 1.28
C ILE A 42 8.30 11.45 1.97
N ARG A 43 8.81 11.73 3.17
CA ARG A 43 8.41 12.90 3.96
C ARG A 43 8.91 14.19 3.31
N THR A 44 10.21 14.29 3.03
CA THR A 44 10.78 15.51 2.46
C THR A 44 10.21 15.82 1.08
N GLY A 45 10.06 14.80 0.22
CA GLY A 45 9.42 14.98 -1.07
C GLY A 45 7.98 15.45 -0.95
N SER A 46 7.22 14.95 0.03
CA SER A 46 5.85 15.42 0.28
C SER A 46 5.81 16.87 0.78
N ASP A 47 6.71 17.24 1.72
CA ASP A 47 6.83 18.60 2.24
C ASP A 47 7.18 19.62 1.13
N GLU A 48 7.98 19.20 0.13
CA GLU A 48 8.39 20.01 -1.02
C GLU A 48 7.39 20.00 -2.19
N GLY A 49 6.29 19.26 -2.08
CA GLY A 49 5.33 19.09 -3.19
C GLY A 49 5.86 18.24 -4.35
N LYS A 50 6.87 17.40 -4.12
CA LYS A 50 7.47 16.45 -5.07
C LYS A 50 7.41 15.01 -4.51
N PRO A 51 6.23 14.38 -4.50
CA PRO A 51 6.03 13.04 -3.92
C PRO A 51 7.00 12.00 -4.49
N ILE A 52 7.31 10.98 -3.69
CA ILE A 52 8.30 9.93 -4.03
C ILE A 52 8.02 9.22 -5.36
N VAL A 53 6.75 9.06 -5.72
CA VAL A 53 6.32 8.44 -6.99
C VAL A 53 6.69 9.27 -8.23
N ILE A 54 6.92 10.58 -8.06
CA ILE A 54 7.37 11.49 -9.12
C ILE A 54 8.88 11.71 -9.02
N SER A 55 9.40 11.96 -7.82
CA SER A 55 10.80 12.30 -7.61
C SER A 55 11.75 11.10 -7.69
N SER A 56 11.28 9.88 -7.40
CA SER A 56 12.05 8.64 -7.50
C SER A 56 11.15 7.45 -7.88
N PRO A 57 10.68 7.38 -9.13
CA PRO A 57 9.68 6.40 -9.58
C PRO A 57 10.15 4.94 -9.45
N ASP A 58 11.44 4.69 -9.56
CA ASP A 58 12.02 3.34 -9.46
C ASP A 58 12.36 2.93 -8.02
N SER A 59 12.13 3.82 -7.04
CA SER A 59 12.38 3.51 -5.63
C SER A 59 11.43 2.43 -5.11
N ALA A 60 11.91 1.65 -4.13
CA ALA A 60 11.09 0.63 -3.47
C ALA A 60 9.77 1.21 -2.90
N SER A 61 9.82 2.44 -2.39
CA SER A 61 8.67 3.18 -1.86
C SER A 61 7.68 3.58 -2.94
N ALA A 62 8.15 4.15 -4.05
CA ALA A 62 7.27 4.48 -5.17
C ALA A 62 6.55 3.24 -5.71
N GLN A 63 7.31 2.16 -5.91
CA GLN A 63 6.76 0.88 -6.35
C GLN A 63 5.77 0.27 -5.34
N ALA A 64 5.98 0.47 -4.03
CA ALA A 64 5.03 0.04 -3.01
C ALA A 64 3.71 0.82 -3.08
N TYR A 65 3.75 2.14 -3.27
CA TYR A 65 2.56 2.95 -3.47
C TYR A 65 1.79 2.54 -4.73
N LEU A 66 2.49 2.32 -5.85
CA LEU A 66 1.87 1.88 -7.11
C LEU A 66 1.14 0.54 -6.94
N ARG A 67 1.78 -0.46 -6.32
CA ARG A 67 1.13 -1.75 -6.04
C ARG A 67 -0.10 -1.63 -5.15
N VAL A 68 -0.08 -0.76 -4.15
CA VAL A 68 -1.26 -0.49 -3.30
C VAL A 68 -2.38 0.14 -4.13
N ALA A 69 -2.06 1.14 -4.96
CA ALA A 69 -3.02 1.82 -5.82
C ALA A 69 -3.65 0.88 -6.86
N GLU A 70 -2.86 -0.04 -7.43
CA GLU A 70 -3.32 -1.09 -8.34
C GLU A 70 -4.35 -2.00 -7.66
N LYS A 71 -4.05 -2.51 -6.46
CA LYS A 71 -4.98 -3.36 -5.71
C LYS A 71 -6.27 -2.65 -5.33
N VAL A 72 -6.19 -1.38 -4.93
CA VAL A 72 -7.39 -0.56 -4.66
C VAL A 72 -8.23 -0.42 -5.91
N THR A 73 -7.61 -0.04 -7.03
CA THR A 73 -8.30 0.12 -8.32
C THR A 73 -8.94 -1.17 -8.78
N GLN A 74 -8.25 -2.30 -8.64
CA GLN A 74 -8.78 -3.62 -8.94
C GLN A 74 -10.01 -3.94 -8.08
N ARG A 75 -9.95 -3.70 -6.77
CA ARG A 75 -11.11 -3.96 -5.89
C ARG A 75 -12.31 -3.09 -6.26
N LEU A 76 -12.08 -1.82 -6.62
CA LEU A 76 -13.16 -0.94 -7.05
C LEU A 76 -13.82 -1.42 -8.35
N LYS A 77 -13.04 -1.99 -9.29
CA LYS A 77 -13.59 -2.61 -10.51
C LYS A 77 -14.45 -3.83 -10.19
N GLU A 78 -13.94 -4.74 -9.36
CA GLU A 78 -14.69 -5.92 -8.90
C GLU A 78 -16.04 -5.51 -8.27
N LEU A 79 -16.03 -4.52 -7.37
CA LEU A 79 -17.23 -4.00 -6.72
C LEU A 79 -18.22 -3.37 -7.72
N ALA A 80 -17.71 -2.69 -8.75
CA ALA A 80 -18.55 -2.10 -9.79
C ALA A 80 -19.22 -3.19 -10.65
N GLU A 81 -18.49 -4.25 -10.99
CA GLU A 81 -19.01 -5.42 -11.73
C GLU A 81 -20.06 -6.19 -10.92
N GLU A 82 -19.79 -6.47 -9.64
CA GLU A 82 -20.74 -7.10 -8.70
C GLU A 82 -22.07 -6.31 -8.65
N ARG A 83 -21.97 -4.98 -8.60
CA ARG A 83 -23.15 -4.10 -8.57
C ARG A 83 -23.94 -4.10 -9.88
N LEU A 84 -23.29 -4.33 -11.01
CA LEU A 84 -23.92 -4.39 -12.33
C LEU A 84 -24.66 -5.71 -12.57
N MET A 85 -24.19 -6.82 -12.00
CA MET A 85 -24.85 -8.13 -12.18
C MET A 85 -26.22 -8.21 -11.51
N GLY A 86 -26.46 -7.46 -10.42
CA GLY A 86 -27.73 -7.46 -9.69
C GLY A 86 -28.11 -8.85 -9.12
N PRO A 87 -29.14 -8.95 -8.27
CA PRO A 87 -29.62 -10.26 -7.83
C PRO A 87 -30.35 -10.98 -8.98
N GLU A 88 -29.98 -12.23 -9.26
CA GLU A 88 -30.79 -13.11 -10.10
C GLU A 88 -32.11 -13.42 -9.37
N ILE A 89 -33.21 -12.89 -9.88
CA ILE A 89 -34.55 -13.26 -9.43
C ILE A 89 -34.97 -14.46 -10.25
N SER A 90 -34.78 -15.67 -9.72
CA SER A 90 -35.41 -16.88 -10.29
C SER A 90 -36.90 -16.88 -9.92
N LEU A 91 -37.77 -16.77 -10.91
CA LEU A 91 -39.22 -16.97 -10.78
C LEU A 91 -39.59 -18.45 -10.77
#